data_AF-A0AB35ZCT2-F1
#
_entry.id   AF-A0AB35ZCT2-F1
#
_cell.length_a   1.000
_cell.length_b   1.000
_cell.length_c   1.000
_cell.angle_alpha   90.00
_cell.angle_beta   90.00
_cell.angle_gamma   90.00
#
_symmetry.space_group_name_H-M   'P 1'
#
loop_
_entity.id
_entity.type
_entity.pdbx_description
1 polymer ?
#
loop_
_entity_poly.entity_id
_entity_poly.type
_entity_poly.pdbx_seq_one_letter_code
_entity_poly.pdbx_strand_id
1 'polypeptide(L)'
;MEEEKYYCYLCGKELTDENKSDEHIILNAIGGHLHSYTLLCMECNSKLGEQADAKLAEDLSFFSDMLEIKKNRSNPHKQVMKDENGQEFVVHAAGAKYELRKPNVTFRKTGMP
;
A
#
# COMPACT_ATOMS: atom_id res chain seq x y z
N MET A 1 -38.98 3.96 -17.84
CA MET A 1 -37.98 4.35 -16.84
C MET A 1 -36.72 4.62 -17.64
N GLU A 2 -36.20 5.84 -17.61
CA GLU A 2 -34.88 6.11 -18.21
C GLU A 2 -33.84 5.34 -17.40
N GLU A 3 -33.02 4.54 -18.07
CA GLU A 3 -31.87 3.90 -17.44
C GLU A 3 -30.83 4.98 -17.13
N GLU A 4 -30.45 5.12 -15.86
CA GLU A 4 -29.35 5.99 -15.47
C GLU A 4 -28.05 5.49 -16.12
N LYS A 5 -27.45 6.34 -16.95
CA LYS A 5 -26.16 6.07 -17.57
C LYS A 5 -25.04 6.72 -16.78
N TYR A 6 -24.00 5.95 -16.52
CA TYR A 6 -22.78 6.42 -15.88
C TYR A 6 -21.66 6.48 -16.92
N TYR A 7 -20.71 7.39 -16.72
CA TYR A 7 -19.58 7.59 -17.63
C TYR A 7 -18.28 7.61 -16.84
N CYS A 8 -17.25 7.01 -17.41
CA CYS A 8 -15.91 7.01 -16.83
C CYS A 8 -15.42 8.45 -16.67
N TYR A 9 -15.07 8.83 -15.45
CA TYR A 9 -14.62 10.18 -15.11
C TYR A 9 -13.37 10.62 -15.88
N LEU A 10 -12.48 9.68 -16.25
CA LEU A 10 -11.22 10.00 -16.92
C LEU A 10 -11.31 10.01 -18.45
N CYS A 11 -12.04 9.08 -19.05
CA CYS A 11 -12.06 8.91 -20.51
C CYS A 11 -13.43 9.16 -21.15
N GLY A 12 -14.49 9.40 -20.36
CA GLY A 12 -15.83 9.68 -20.84
C GLY A 12 -16.57 8.50 -21.49
N LYS A 13 -16.00 7.29 -21.50
CA LYS A 13 -16.70 6.08 -22.00
C LYS A 13 -17.89 5.73 -21.10
N GLU A 14 -19.02 5.33 -21.69
CA GLU A 14 -20.17 4.81 -20.94
C GLU A 14 -19.75 3.58 -20.12
N LEU A 15 -20.15 3.56 -18.85
CA LEU A 15 -19.89 2.45 -17.94
C LEU A 15 -20.99 1.41 -18.11
N THR A 16 -20.58 0.22 -18.55
CA THR A 16 -21.43 -0.96 -18.71
C THR A 16 -21.01 -2.02 -17.70
N ASP A 17 -21.83 -3.06 -17.56
CA ASP A 17 -21.48 -4.21 -16.71
C ASP A 17 -20.17 -4.91 -17.14
N GLU A 18 -19.76 -4.75 -18.40
CA GLU A 18 -18.55 -5.35 -18.96
C GLU A 18 -17.28 -4.54 -18.67
N ASN A 19 -17.38 -3.22 -18.52
CA ASN A 19 -16.21 -2.35 -18.42
C ASN A 19 -16.09 -1.60 -17.09
N LYS A 20 -17.14 -1.60 -16.24
CA LYS A 20 -17.10 -0.97 -14.93
C LYS A 20 -16.07 -1.63 -14.02
N SER A 21 -15.51 -0.86 -13.11
CA SER A 21 -14.48 -1.34 -12.18
C SER A 21 -14.82 -0.96 -10.74
N ASP A 22 -14.32 -1.77 -9.79
CA ASP A 22 -14.42 -1.49 -8.35
C ASP A 22 -13.33 -0.47 -7.97
N GLU A 23 -13.68 0.82 -8.04
CA GLU A 23 -12.74 1.91 -7.76
C GLU A 23 -12.81 2.33 -6.29
N HIS A 24 -11.65 2.49 -5.67
CA HIS A 24 -11.52 2.99 -4.31
C HIS A 24 -11.46 4.52 -4.30
N ILE A 25 -12.43 5.21 -3.68
CA ILE A 25 -12.43 6.69 -3.60
C ILE A 25 -11.17 7.22 -2.91
N ILE A 26 -10.73 6.49 -1.88
CA ILE A 26 -9.42 6.64 -1.24
C ILE A 26 -8.76 5.27 -1.33
N LEU A 27 -7.48 5.21 -1.69
CA LEU A 27 -6.77 3.95 -1.87
C LEU A 27 -6.85 3.07 -0.61
N ASN A 28 -7.13 1.78 -0.82
CA ASN A 28 -7.10 0.79 0.24
C ASN A 28 -5.75 0.75 0.99
N ALA A 29 -4.65 1.00 0.26
CA ALA A 29 -3.30 1.00 0.80
C ALA A 29 -3.09 2.03 1.93
N ILE A 30 -3.88 3.11 1.92
CA ILE A 30 -3.86 4.18 2.94
C ILE A 30 -5.14 4.20 3.78
N GLY A 31 -5.93 3.11 3.77
CA GLY A 31 -7.09 2.91 4.65
C GLY A 31 -8.43 3.34 4.09
N GLY A 32 -8.56 3.51 2.77
CA GLY A 32 -9.86 3.82 2.17
C GLY A 32 -10.76 2.61 2.02
N HIS A 33 -12.00 2.74 2.53
CA HIS A 33 -13.03 1.69 2.54
C HIS A 33 -14.27 2.04 1.70
N LEU A 34 -14.32 3.23 1.09
CA LEU A 34 -15.42 3.65 0.23
C LEU A 34 -15.07 3.33 -1.22
N HIS A 35 -15.97 2.63 -1.91
CA HIS A 35 -15.78 2.14 -3.27
C HIS A 35 -16.94 2.60 -4.17
N SER A 36 -16.71 2.63 -5.48
CA SER A 36 -17.74 2.89 -6.48
C SER A 36 -17.54 2.07 -7.74
N TYR A 37 -18.64 1.55 -8.28
CA TYR A 37 -18.70 0.89 -9.58
C TYR A 37 -19.12 1.82 -10.72
N THR A 38 -19.35 3.11 -10.42
CA THR A 38 -19.95 4.08 -11.36
C THR A 38 -19.02 5.25 -11.70
N LEU A 39 -17.73 5.15 -11.35
CA LEU A 39 -16.76 6.23 -11.55
C LEU A 39 -15.74 5.96 -12.66
N LEU A 40 -15.13 4.78 -12.70
CA LEU A 40 -14.04 4.48 -13.65
C LEU A 40 -14.28 3.17 -14.40
N CYS A 41 -13.87 3.16 -15.67
CA CYS A 41 -13.75 1.94 -16.43
C CYS A 41 -12.47 1.20 -16.03
N MET A 42 -12.45 -0.11 -16.27
CA MET A 42 -11.36 -1.02 -15.94
C MET A 42 -10.02 -0.57 -16.51
N GLU A 43 -9.97 -0.07 -17.75
CA GLU A 43 -8.73 0.41 -18.37
C GLU A 43 -8.13 1.61 -17.62
N CYS A 44 -8.98 2.57 -17.23
CA CYS A 44 -8.54 3.77 -16.52
C CYS A 44 -8.14 3.45 -15.08
N ASN A 45 -8.92 2.63 -14.39
CA ASN A 45 -8.62 2.16 -13.03
C ASN A 45 -7.28 1.40 -13.01
N SER A 46 -7.08 0.41 -13.89
CA SER A 46 -5.80 -0.30 -13.98
C SER A 46 -4.62 0.63 -14.26
N LYS A 47 -4.79 1.62 -15.15
CA LYS A 47 -3.72 2.59 -15.45
C LYS A 47 -3.37 3.47 -14.24
N LEU A 48 -4.36 3.92 -13.46
CA LEU A 48 -4.09 4.65 -12.22
C LEU A 48 -3.41 3.76 -11.19
N GLY A 49 -3.91 2.53 -11.05
CA GLY A 49 -3.36 1.48 -10.18
C GLY A 49 -1.88 1.21 -10.43
N GLU A 50 -1.45 1.18 -11.69
CA GLU A 50 -0.04 0.97 -12.09
C GLU A 50 0.83 2.23 -12.01
N GLN A 51 0.22 3.43 -11.88
CA GLN A 51 0.92 4.70 -11.96
C GLN A 51 0.76 5.52 -10.68
N ALA A 52 -0.20 6.45 -10.67
CA ALA A 52 -0.38 7.43 -9.61
C ALA A 52 -0.69 6.75 -8.26
N ASP A 53 -1.54 5.74 -8.27
CA ASP A 53 -1.97 5.07 -7.05
C ASP A 53 -0.85 4.23 -6.45
N ALA A 54 -0.09 3.50 -7.30
CA ALA A 54 1.10 2.77 -6.87
C ALA A 54 2.14 3.72 -6.24
N LYS A 55 2.42 4.86 -6.89
CA LYS A 55 3.38 5.84 -6.38
C LYS A 55 2.93 6.44 -5.05
N LEU A 56 1.65 6.80 -4.93
CA LEU A 56 1.08 7.37 -3.71
C LEU A 56 1.07 6.37 -2.56
N ALA A 57 0.69 5.11 -2.84
CA ALA A 57 0.72 4.03 -1.86
C ALA A 57 2.15 3.75 -1.36
N GLU A 58 3.15 3.80 -2.24
CA GLU A 58 4.56 3.67 -1.89
C GLU A 58 5.01 4.84 -1.00
N ASP A 59 4.74 6.09 -1.39
CA ASP A 59 5.15 7.28 -0.64
C ASP A 59 4.54 7.32 0.77
N LEU A 60 3.29 6.85 0.91
CA LEU A 60 2.58 6.82 2.19
C LEU A 60 2.71 5.49 2.95
N SER A 61 3.47 4.53 2.42
CA SER A 61 3.65 3.21 3.04
C SER A 61 4.22 3.32 4.46
N PHE A 62 5.20 4.22 4.66
CA PHE A 62 5.79 4.49 5.97
C PHE A 62 4.73 4.87 7.01
N PHE A 63 3.86 5.82 6.68
CA PHE A 63 2.81 6.29 7.59
C PHE A 63 1.72 5.26 7.79
N SER A 64 1.35 4.55 6.73
CA SER A 64 0.30 3.54 6.78
C SER A 64 0.66 2.36 7.68
N ASP A 65 1.93 1.97 7.67
CA ASP A 65 2.45 0.91 8.53
C ASP A 65 2.68 1.41 9.96
N MET A 66 3.20 2.64 10.11
CA MET A 66 3.39 3.28 11.42
C MET A 66 2.06 3.41 12.17
N LEU A 67 1.00 3.85 11.50
CA LEU A 67 -0.32 4.06 12.11
C LEU A 67 -1.16 2.78 12.19
N GLU A 68 -0.62 1.63 11.78
CA GLU A 68 -1.34 0.35 11.74
C GLU A 68 -2.70 0.44 11.04
N ILE A 69 -2.73 1.15 9.90
CA ILE A 69 -3.96 1.38 9.16
C ILE A 69 -4.56 0.03 8.73
N LYS A 70 -5.85 -0.17 9.03
CA LYS A 70 -6.58 -1.36 8.62
C LYS A 70 -6.82 -1.32 7.11
N LYS A 71 -6.09 -2.17 6.39
CA LYS A 71 -6.24 -2.36 4.94
C LYS A 71 -7.24 -3.49 4.70
N ASN A 72 -8.12 -3.38 3.71
CA ASN A 72 -9.10 -4.41 3.36
C ASN A 72 -8.46 -5.64 2.69
N ARG A 73 -7.19 -5.52 2.25
CA ARG A 73 -6.38 -6.63 1.72
C ARG A 73 -5.25 -6.92 2.69
N SER A 74 -5.07 -8.20 3.03
CA SER A 74 -3.99 -8.68 3.90
C SER A 74 -2.65 -8.64 3.16
N ASN A 75 -2.05 -7.46 3.05
CA ASN A 75 -0.64 -7.35 2.69
C ASN A 75 0.09 -6.65 3.84
N PRO A 76 0.68 -7.42 4.79
CA PRO A 76 1.47 -6.85 5.86
C PRO A 76 2.76 -6.31 5.24
N HIS A 77 2.75 -5.04 4.83
CA HIS A 77 3.99 -4.31 4.60
C HIS A 77 4.73 -4.23 5.94
N LYS A 78 5.98 -4.67 5.91
CA LYS A 78 6.90 -4.64 7.03
C LYS A 78 7.84 -3.47 6.80
N GLN A 79 7.78 -2.46 7.65
CA GLN A 79 8.67 -1.32 7.56
C GLN A 79 10.10 -1.78 7.84
N VAL A 80 10.99 -1.69 6.86
CA VAL A 80 12.42 -2.04 7.02
C VAL A 80 13.22 -0.75 7.16
N MET A 81 13.98 -0.64 8.24
CA MET A 81 14.91 0.46 8.48
C MET A 81 16.34 -0.07 8.62
N LYS A 82 17.31 0.81 8.45
CA LYS A 82 18.74 0.53 8.62
C LYS A 82 19.29 1.36 9.78
N ASP A 83 20.13 0.75 10.60
CA ASP A 83 20.88 1.49 11.61
C ASP A 83 22.11 2.19 11.00
N GLU A 84 22.88 2.88 11.84
CA GLU A 84 24.13 3.57 11.46
C GLU A 84 25.20 2.62 10.89
N ASN A 85 25.10 1.32 11.19
CA ASN A 85 26.00 0.27 10.72
C ASN A 85 25.46 -0.44 9.46
N GLY A 86 24.32 -0.01 8.93
CA GLY A 86 23.65 -0.62 7.76
C GLY A 86 22.88 -1.90 8.07
N GLN A 87 22.66 -2.24 9.34
CA GLN A 87 21.90 -3.41 9.77
C GLN A 87 20.40 -3.20 9.57
N GLU A 88 19.77 -4.11 8.82
CA GLU A 88 18.34 -4.07 8.53
C GLU A 88 17.51 -4.64 9.69
N PHE A 89 16.52 -3.87 10.14
CA PHE A 89 15.53 -4.31 11.11
C PHE A 89 14.12 -3.96 10.62
N VAL A 90 13.18 -4.84 10.96
CA VAL A 90 11.76 -4.61 10.77
C VAL A 90 11.23 -3.82 11.96
N VAL A 91 10.50 -2.76 11.69
CA VAL A 91 9.80 -1.94 12.66
C VAL A 91 8.33 -2.32 12.67
N HIS A 92 7.83 -2.63 13.85
CA HIS A 92 6.42 -2.95 14.08
C HIS A 92 5.79 -1.88 14.99
N ALA A 93 4.48 -1.67 14.84
CA ALA A 93 3.67 -0.83 15.73
C ALA A 93 4.32 0.53 16.06
N ALA A 94 4.62 1.31 15.03
CA ALA A 94 5.27 2.63 15.16
C ALA A 94 6.61 2.63 15.93
N GLY A 95 7.35 1.53 15.96
CA GLY A 95 8.61 1.45 16.73
C GLY A 95 8.45 0.86 18.13
N ALA A 96 7.27 0.38 18.50
CA ALA A 96 7.11 -0.37 19.75
C ALA A 96 7.90 -1.69 19.76
N LYS A 97 8.18 -2.26 18.58
CA LYS A 97 8.99 -3.48 18.47
C LYS A 97 9.90 -3.44 17.24
N TYR A 98 11.15 -3.83 17.46
CA TYR A 98 12.16 -4.01 16.42
C TYR A 98 12.50 -5.50 16.28
N GLU A 99 12.61 -5.98 15.05
CA GLU A 99 12.98 -7.36 14.75
C GLU A 99 14.11 -7.39 13.73
N LEU A 100 15.25 -7.98 14.09
CA LEU A 100 16.38 -8.07 13.18
C LEU A 100 16.04 -8.95 11.98
N ARG A 101 16.30 -8.46 10.77
CA ARG A 101 16.03 -9.22 9.54
C ARG A 101 17.05 -10.33 9.33
N LYS A 102 18.26 -10.16 9.87
CA LYS A 102 19.34 -11.15 9.87
C LYS A 102 20.03 -11.13 11.24
N PRO A 103 20.45 -12.29 11.78
CA PRO A 103 21.22 -12.33 13.02
C PRO A 103 22.57 -11.61 12.83
N ASN A 104 22.94 -10.78 13.79
CA ASN A 104 24.28 -10.18 13.87
C ASN A 104 25.12 -11.00 14.87
N VAL A 105 26.27 -11.52 14.43
CA VAL A 105 27.18 -12.31 15.25
C VAL A 105 28.49 -11.53 15.43
N THR A 106 28.76 -11.07 16.64
CA THR A 106 30.02 -10.42 17.00
C THR A 106 30.94 -11.41 17.72
N PHE A 107 32.12 -11.68 17.17
CA PHE A 107 33.14 -12.47 17.84
C PHE A 107 33.99 -11.57 18.73
N ARG A 108 33.93 -11.75 20.05
CA ARG A 108 34.93 -11.15 20.96
C ARG A 108 36.12 -12.09 21.05
N LYS A 109 37.31 -11.62 20.63
CA LYS A 109 38.56 -12.28 20.99
C LYS A 109 38.75 -12.13 22.50
N THR A 110 38.50 -13.19 23.25
CA THR A 110 39.06 -13.31 24.61
C THR A 110 40.58 -13.39 24.45
N GLY A 111 41.28 -12.36 24.92
CA GLY A 111 42.74 -12.34 24.96
C GLY A 111 43.24 -13.62 25.62
N MET A 112 44.15 -14.32 24.93
CA MET A 112 44.94 -15.39 25.50
C MET A 112 45.97 -14.76 26.45
N PRO A 113 46.25 -15.36 27.63
CA PRO A 113 47.13 -14.81 28.67
C PRO A 113 48.55 -14.52 28.20
#